data_AF-A0A1V6EQY0-F1
#
_entry.id   AF-A0A1V6EQY0-F1
#
_cell.length_a   1.000
_cell.length_b   1.000
_cell.length_c   1.000
_cell.angle_alpha   90.00
_cell.angle_beta   90.00
_cell.angle_gamma   90.00
#
_symmetry.space_group_name_H-M   'P 1'
#
loop_
_entity.id
_entity.type
_entity.pdbx_description
1 polymer ?
#
loop_
_entity_poly.entity_id
_entity_poly.type
_entity_poly.pdbx_seq_one_letter_code
_entity_poly.pdbx_strand_id
1 'polypeptide(L)'
;MNTALSTLQRAYENPVDIEFTLNLVNETDYRINLVQCRPLQVKGNAAMEDMPENIPDERILLRSSGPIIGQPRSDSVERFIFVNPDTYGQLPVQERHRVARLIGKLTHCEDACRHAHVMLLGPGRWGTSTPSLGVPITFAEIENVASLCEIVAMREDLVPDVSMGTHFFSELVEMEMLYLALFPEKPDSLIAARFFLEGPNHLVEALPEAAPYAHVIRYLTPEDAAPGARAHIYADPIKQQFLCFIESV
;
A
#
# COMPACT_ATOMS: atom_id res chain seq x y z
N MET A 1 -9.79 25.61 6.96
CA MET A 1 -10.01 24.31 6.30
C MET A 1 -10.59 23.26 7.25
N ASN A 2 -10.00 23.06 8.43
CA ASN A 2 -10.47 22.07 9.42
C ASN A 2 -11.98 22.12 9.69
N THR A 3 -12.56 23.31 9.88
CA THR A 3 -14.02 23.46 10.08
C THR A 3 -14.85 22.91 8.91
N ALA A 4 -14.39 23.11 7.67
CA ALA A 4 -15.06 22.60 6.47
C ALA A 4 -14.97 21.07 6.40
N LEU A 5 -13.76 20.52 6.62
CA LEU A 5 -13.53 19.07 6.66
C LEU A 5 -14.38 18.40 7.75
N SER A 6 -14.38 18.92 8.98
CA SER A 6 -15.19 18.37 10.08
C SER A 6 -16.70 18.47 9.79
N THR A 7 -17.14 19.52 9.10
CA THR A 7 -18.56 19.68 8.71
C THR A 7 -18.95 18.65 7.66
N LEU A 8 -18.13 18.47 6.62
CA LEU A 8 -18.37 17.50 5.55
C LEU A 8 -18.30 16.07 6.08
N GLN A 9 -17.27 15.74 6.88
CA GLN A 9 -17.15 14.42 7.51
C GLN A 9 -18.39 14.08 8.35
N ARG A 10 -18.92 15.03 9.13
CA ARG A 10 -20.14 14.82 9.91
C ARG A 10 -21.37 14.66 9.04
N ALA A 11 -21.47 15.39 7.92
CA ALA A 11 -22.60 15.28 7.00
C ALA A 11 -22.61 13.95 6.22
N TYR A 12 -21.42 13.43 5.89
CA TYR A 12 -21.25 12.14 5.20
C TYR A 12 -21.14 10.94 6.16
N GLU A 13 -21.07 11.19 7.47
CA GLU A 13 -20.80 10.18 8.52
C GLU A 13 -19.54 9.32 8.25
N ASN A 14 -18.62 9.84 7.44
CA ASN A 14 -17.41 9.17 6.98
C ASN A 14 -16.32 10.22 6.74
N PRO A 15 -15.02 9.88 6.89
CA PRO A 15 -13.94 10.73 6.41
C PRO A 15 -14.16 11.09 4.93
N VAL A 16 -13.78 12.31 4.53
CA VAL A 16 -13.96 12.79 3.16
C VAL A 16 -12.62 13.18 2.55
N ASP A 17 -12.45 12.87 1.28
CA ASP A 17 -11.44 13.47 0.41
C ASP A 17 -12.08 14.66 -0.33
N ILE A 18 -11.38 15.79 -0.38
CA ILE A 18 -11.89 17.01 -1.03
C ILE A 18 -10.87 17.60 -1.98
N GLU A 19 -11.35 18.08 -3.12
CA GLU A 19 -10.60 18.97 -4.00
C GLU A 19 -11.23 20.36 -3.94
N PHE A 20 -10.40 21.39 -3.79
CA PHE A 20 -10.88 22.76 -3.68
C PHE A 20 -9.98 23.72 -4.46
N THR A 21 -10.55 24.86 -4.83
CA THR A 21 -9.81 25.97 -5.44
C THR A 21 -9.85 27.18 -4.52
N LEU A 22 -8.75 27.93 -4.52
CA LEU A 22 -8.64 29.20 -3.80
C LEU A 22 -8.61 30.33 -4.83
N ASN A 23 -9.65 31.17 -4.83
CA ASN A 23 -9.70 32.38 -5.65
C ASN A 23 -9.39 33.59 -4.76
N LEU A 24 -8.25 34.24 -5.01
CA LEU A 24 -7.93 35.52 -4.38
C LEU A 24 -8.73 36.61 -5.09
N VAL A 25 -9.59 37.30 -4.34
CA VAL A 25 -10.38 38.43 -4.86
C VAL A 25 -9.56 39.72 -4.78
N ASN A 26 -8.74 39.86 -3.73
CA ASN A 26 -7.71 40.89 -3.55
C ASN A 26 -6.67 40.38 -2.53
N GLU A 27 -5.77 41.24 -2.03
CA GLU A 27 -4.70 40.83 -1.10
C GLU A 27 -5.21 40.32 0.27
N THR A 28 -6.43 40.66 0.67
CA THR A 28 -6.99 40.31 1.98
C THR A 28 -8.20 39.39 1.90
N ASP A 29 -8.88 39.35 0.75
CA ASP A 29 -10.10 38.58 0.54
C ASP A 29 -9.87 37.41 -0.40
N TYR A 30 -10.33 36.24 0.02
CA TYR A 30 -10.29 35.03 -0.78
C TYR A 30 -11.62 34.27 -0.70
N ARG A 31 -11.86 33.42 -1.70
CA ARG A 31 -12.98 32.48 -1.75
C ARG A 31 -12.44 31.07 -1.93
N ILE A 32 -12.89 30.15 -1.09
CA ILE A 32 -12.64 28.72 -1.26
C ILE A 32 -13.87 28.13 -1.95
N ASN A 33 -13.67 27.48 -3.10
CA ASN A 33 -14.72 26.73 -3.78
C ASN A 33 -14.40 25.24 -3.67
N LEU A 34 -15.34 24.46 -3.14
CA LEU A 34 -15.27 23.00 -3.18
C LEU A 34 -15.57 22.57 -4.62
N VAL A 35 -14.62 21.88 -5.24
CA VAL A 35 -14.73 21.35 -6.60
C VAL A 35 -15.13 19.88 -6.56
N GLN A 36 -14.63 19.15 -5.56
CA GLN A 36 -14.98 17.75 -5.35
C GLN A 36 -15.04 17.42 -3.85
N CYS A 37 -15.95 16.55 -3.48
CA CYS A 37 -16.05 15.96 -2.15
C CYS A 37 -16.47 14.50 -2.32
N ARG A 38 -15.61 13.57 -1.90
CA ARG A 38 -15.84 12.13 -1.99
C ARG A 38 -15.80 11.57 -0.58
N PRO A 39 -16.87 10.91 -0.09
CA PRO A 39 -16.76 10.15 1.13
C PRO A 39 -15.79 9.00 0.89
N LEU A 40 -14.83 8.82 1.79
CA LEU A 40 -13.98 7.64 1.89
C LEU A 40 -14.79 6.51 2.54
N GLN A 41 -15.96 6.23 1.96
CA GLN A 41 -16.97 5.36 2.55
C GLN A 41 -16.43 3.95 2.64
N VAL A 42 -16.24 3.51 3.88
CA VAL A 42 -15.89 2.15 4.24
C VAL A 42 -17.19 1.34 4.17
N LYS A 43 -17.49 0.64 3.08
CA LYS A 43 -18.59 -0.32 3.07
C LYS A 43 -18.25 -1.41 4.11
N GLY A 44 -19.08 -1.59 5.13
CA GLY A 44 -18.79 -2.55 6.20
C GLY A 44 -20.07 -3.01 6.90
N ASN A 45 -20.67 -4.08 6.37
CA ASN A 45 -21.59 -4.95 7.12
C ASN A 45 -20.96 -6.33 7.41
N ALA A 46 -19.67 -6.51 7.10
CA ALA A 46 -18.93 -7.68 7.56
C ALA A 46 -18.71 -7.53 9.07
N ALA A 47 -19.07 -8.55 9.84
CA ALA A 47 -18.74 -8.60 11.26
C ALA A 47 -17.22 -8.50 11.37
N MET A 48 -16.71 -7.35 11.80
CA MET A 48 -15.30 -7.22 12.15
C MET A 48 -15.07 -8.12 13.36
N GLU A 49 -14.24 -9.14 13.18
CA GLU A 49 -13.60 -9.80 14.32
C GLU A 49 -12.73 -8.76 15.03
N ASP A 50 -12.54 -8.90 16.34
CA ASP A 50 -11.59 -8.06 17.04
C ASP A 50 -10.17 -8.38 16.57
N MET A 51 -9.33 -7.36 16.51
CA MET A 51 -7.92 -7.52 16.18
C MET A 51 -7.31 -8.56 17.11
N PRO A 52 -6.60 -9.57 16.59
CA PRO A 52 -6.02 -10.59 17.45
C PRO A 52 -5.02 -9.97 18.41
N GLU A 53 -5.30 -10.13 19.71
CA GLU A 53 -4.41 -9.66 20.76
C GLU A 53 -3.24 -10.65 20.96
N ASN A 54 -2.08 -10.13 21.37
CA ASN A 54 -0.93 -10.93 21.79
C ASN A 54 -0.32 -11.85 20.71
N ILE A 55 -0.32 -11.43 19.43
CA ILE A 55 0.51 -12.09 18.42
C ILE A 55 1.98 -11.83 18.75
N PRO A 56 2.82 -12.87 18.93
CA PRO A 56 4.26 -12.71 19.17
C PRO A 56 4.90 -11.93 18.01
N ASP A 57 5.79 -10.99 18.33
CA ASP A 57 6.41 -10.11 17.32
C ASP A 57 7.16 -10.91 16.25
N GLU A 58 7.67 -12.10 16.58
CA GLU A 58 8.36 -12.99 15.62
C GLU A 58 7.46 -13.51 14.50
N ARG A 59 6.13 -13.49 14.71
CA ARG A 59 5.15 -13.93 13.72
C ARG A 59 4.58 -12.79 12.90
N ILE A 60 4.90 -11.55 13.24
CA ILE A 60 4.34 -10.38 12.59
C ILE A 60 5.22 -10.03 11.40
N LEU A 61 4.61 -10.00 10.22
CA LEU A 61 5.26 -9.56 9.00
C LEU A 61 5.19 -8.04 8.88
N LEU A 62 4.03 -7.47 9.20
CA LEU A 62 3.77 -6.03 9.07
C LEU A 62 2.85 -5.54 10.19
N ARG A 63 3.13 -4.36 10.72
CA ARG A 63 2.24 -3.62 11.64
C ARG A 63 2.29 -2.15 11.25
N SER A 64 1.13 -1.48 11.19
CA SER A 64 1.05 -0.04 10.91
C SER A 64 -0.16 0.60 11.59
N SER A 65 -0.01 1.85 12.03
CA SER A 65 -1.07 2.74 12.51
C SER A 65 -1.56 3.75 11.45
N GLY A 66 -1.41 3.37 10.17
CA GLY A 66 -1.95 4.08 9.02
C GLY A 66 -1.20 5.34 8.56
N PRO A 67 -1.72 6.03 7.52
CA PRO A 67 -3.08 5.88 6.96
C PRO A 67 -3.44 4.50 6.36
N ILE A 68 -4.68 4.04 6.59
CA ILE A 68 -5.28 2.82 6.00
C ILE A 68 -6.64 3.17 5.41
N ILE A 69 -6.90 2.73 4.17
CA ILE A 69 -8.09 3.07 3.40
C ILE A 69 -8.60 1.82 2.68
N GLY A 70 -9.90 1.62 2.68
CA GLY A 70 -10.55 0.44 2.11
C GLY A 70 -11.69 -0.02 3.01
N GLN A 71 -12.18 -1.24 2.79
CA GLN A 71 -13.17 -1.88 3.68
C GLN A 71 -12.46 -2.64 4.81
N PRO A 72 -13.07 -2.76 6.01
CA PRO A 72 -12.50 -3.56 7.08
C PRO A 72 -12.53 -5.01 6.63
N ARG A 73 -11.42 -5.71 6.77
CA ARG A 73 -11.29 -7.09 6.28
C ARG A 73 -10.27 -7.90 7.05
N SER A 74 -10.48 -9.20 7.03
CA SER A 74 -9.70 -10.23 7.70
C SER A 74 -9.51 -11.34 6.68
N ASP A 75 -8.42 -11.29 5.92
CA ASP A 75 -8.21 -12.14 4.74
C ASP A 75 -6.83 -12.81 4.80
N SER A 76 -6.69 -13.94 4.10
CA SER A 76 -5.37 -14.54 3.89
C SER A 76 -4.52 -13.68 2.96
N VAL A 77 -3.21 -13.85 3.02
CA VAL A 77 -2.26 -13.38 1.99
C VAL A 77 -1.56 -14.59 1.42
N GLU A 78 -1.61 -14.72 0.09
CA GLU A 78 -1.07 -15.88 -0.61
C GLU A 78 0.28 -15.58 -1.26
N ARG A 79 0.50 -14.31 -1.61
CA ARG A 79 1.72 -13.83 -2.26
C ARG A 79 2.06 -12.42 -1.80
N PHE A 80 3.36 -12.17 -1.70
CA PHE A 80 3.93 -10.85 -1.48
C PHE A 80 4.77 -10.44 -2.68
N ILE A 81 4.53 -9.25 -3.20
CA ILE A 81 5.46 -8.57 -4.09
C ILE A 81 6.08 -7.43 -3.29
N PHE A 82 7.36 -7.54 -2.97
CA PHE A 82 8.09 -6.56 -2.18
C PHE A 82 9.15 -5.88 -3.04
N VAL A 83 9.07 -4.55 -3.13
CA VAL A 83 10.08 -3.71 -3.77
C VAL A 83 10.98 -3.15 -2.68
N ASN A 84 12.24 -3.56 -2.66
CA ASN A 84 13.20 -3.16 -1.63
C ASN A 84 13.51 -1.65 -1.74
N PRO A 85 13.15 -0.83 -0.72
CA PRO A 85 13.38 0.62 -0.72
C PRO A 85 14.84 1.01 -0.98
N ASP A 86 15.80 0.32 -0.36
CA ASP A 86 17.21 0.70 -0.39
C ASP A 86 17.80 0.54 -1.79
N THR A 87 17.58 -0.63 -2.40
CA THR A 87 18.07 -0.91 -3.76
C THR A 87 17.30 -0.12 -4.82
N TYR A 88 15.99 0.03 -4.65
CA TYR A 88 15.17 0.83 -5.55
C TYR A 88 15.56 2.31 -5.54
N GLY A 89 15.82 2.86 -4.34
CA GLY A 89 16.23 4.25 -4.12
C GLY A 89 17.50 4.64 -4.88
N GLN A 90 18.37 3.68 -5.16
CA GLN A 90 19.64 3.85 -5.89
C GLN A 90 19.51 3.72 -7.42
N LEU A 91 18.39 3.21 -7.93
CA LEU A 91 18.21 3.00 -9.35
C LEU A 91 18.13 4.31 -10.14
N PRO A 92 18.74 4.37 -11.35
CA PRO A 92 18.47 5.42 -12.33
C PRO A 92 16.98 5.49 -12.68
N VAL A 93 16.53 6.66 -13.13
CA VAL A 93 15.11 6.90 -13.48
C VAL A 93 14.59 5.91 -14.53
N GLN A 94 15.37 5.59 -15.55
CA GLN A 94 14.98 4.62 -16.59
C GLN A 94 14.74 3.22 -16.01
N GLU A 95 15.58 2.80 -15.06
CA GLU A 95 15.47 1.51 -14.39
C GLU A 95 14.23 1.44 -13.49
N ARG A 96 13.82 2.56 -12.89
CA ARG A 96 12.55 2.64 -12.11
C ARG A 96 11.32 2.42 -12.97
N HIS A 97 11.29 2.98 -14.18
CA HIS A 97 10.22 2.69 -15.14
C HIS A 97 10.21 1.21 -15.53
N ARG A 98 11.39 0.62 -15.72
CA ARG A 98 11.50 -0.81 -16.05
C ARG A 98 11.02 -1.71 -14.91
N VAL A 99 11.37 -1.38 -13.66
CA VAL A 99 10.84 -2.04 -12.46
C VAL A 99 9.31 -1.95 -12.43
N ALA A 100 8.72 -0.78 -12.67
CA ALA A 100 7.26 -0.63 -12.71
C ALA A 100 6.60 -1.56 -13.75
N ARG A 101 7.16 -1.64 -14.96
CA ARG A 101 6.66 -2.55 -16.01
C ARG A 101 6.81 -4.03 -15.63
N LEU A 102 7.90 -4.39 -14.95
CA LEU A 102 8.12 -5.76 -14.47
C LEU A 102 7.15 -6.15 -13.36
N ILE A 103 6.85 -5.22 -12.44
CA ILE A 103 5.80 -5.42 -11.43
C ILE A 103 4.47 -5.67 -12.14
N GLY A 104 4.13 -4.85 -13.15
CA GLY A 104 2.91 -5.05 -13.94
C GLY A 104 2.84 -6.41 -14.63
N LYS A 105 3.95 -6.93 -15.14
CA LYS A 105 4.00 -8.29 -15.69
C LYS A 105 3.89 -9.37 -14.62
N LEU A 106 4.48 -9.15 -13.45
CA LEU A 106 4.48 -10.09 -12.34
C LEU A 106 3.07 -10.25 -11.75
N THR A 107 2.32 -9.16 -11.56
CA THR A 107 0.93 -9.19 -11.08
C THR A 107 -0.03 -9.88 -12.07
N HIS A 108 0.36 -10.00 -13.34
CA HIS A 108 -0.41 -10.65 -14.41
C HIS A 108 0.16 -12.02 -14.81
N CYS A 109 1.19 -12.51 -14.13
CA CYS A 109 1.75 -13.83 -14.42
C CYS A 109 0.77 -14.92 -13.99
N GLU A 110 0.94 -16.12 -14.54
CA GLU A 110 0.03 -17.23 -14.28
C GLU A 110 -0.05 -17.59 -12.78
N ASP A 111 1.07 -17.53 -12.05
CA ASP A 111 1.10 -17.81 -10.61
C ASP A 111 0.33 -16.74 -9.83
N ALA A 112 0.59 -15.45 -10.06
CA ALA A 112 -0.09 -14.36 -9.37
C ALA A 112 -1.60 -14.37 -9.63
N CYS A 113 -2.03 -14.60 -10.88
CA CYS A 113 -3.46 -14.65 -11.25
C CYS A 113 -4.21 -15.85 -10.65
N ARG A 114 -3.52 -16.88 -10.15
CA ARG A 114 -4.15 -18.01 -9.44
C ARG A 114 -4.45 -17.68 -7.98
N HIS A 115 -3.89 -16.59 -7.46
CA HIS A 115 -4.03 -16.17 -6.07
C HIS A 115 -4.86 -14.90 -6.00
N ALA A 116 -5.94 -14.94 -5.20
CA ALA A 116 -6.84 -13.80 -5.06
C ALA A 116 -6.23 -12.70 -4.16
N HIS A 117 -5.32 -13.09 -3.27
CA HIS A 117 -4.80 -12.21 -2.22
C HIS A 117 -3.30 -11.95 -2.36
N VAL A 118 -2.94 -11.21 -3.41
CA VAL A 118 -1.58 -10.68 -3.59
C VAL A 118 -1.44 -9.34 -2.87
N MET A 119 -0.44 -9.24 -1.99
CA MET A 119 -0.08 -7.98 -1.32
C MET A 119 1.17 -7.37 -1.97
N LEU A 120 1.05 -6.12 -2.40
CA LEU A 120 2.11 -5.35 -3.03
C LEU A 120 2.67 -4.32 -2.06
N LEU A 121 3.98 -4.30 -1.87
CA LEU A 121 4.66 -3.43 -0.92
C LEU A 121 5.86 -2.77 -1.58
N GLY A 122 6.04 -1.47 -1.35
CA GLY A 122 7.26 -0.82 -1.83
C GLY A 122 7.33 0.67 -1.55
N PRO A 123 8.42 1.30 -2.00
CA PRO A 123 8.80 2.62 -1.53
C PRO A 123 8.03 3.76 -2.19
N GLY A 124 7.67 4.74 -1.36
CA GLY A 124 7.12 6.02 -1.79
C GLY A 124 5.78 5.94 -2.52
N ARG A 125 5.54 6.93 -3.37
CA ARG A 125 4.30 7.11 -4.13
C ARG A 125 4.21 6.17 -5.33
N TRP A 126 3.19 5.34 -5.36
CA TRP A 126 2.81 4.56 -6.54
C TRP A 126 1.94 5.41 -7.47
N GLY A 127 1.89 5.11 -8.78
CA GLY A 127 1.10 5.95 -9.69
C GLY A 127 1.72 7.31 -10.00
N THR A 128 2.99 7.55 -9.65
CA THR A 128 3.64 8.86 -9.83
C THR A 128 4.20 9.07 -11.24
N SER A 129 4.02 10.27 -11.79
CA SER A 129 4.75 10.71 -13.00
C SER A 129 6.19 11.15 -12.70
N THR A 130 6.54 11.27 -11.42
CA THR A 130 7.86 11.70 -10.93
C THR A 130 8.52 10.54 -10.19
N PRO A 131 9.38 9.74 -10.86
CA PRO A 131 9.97 8.52 -10.28
C PRO A 131 10.91 8.78 -9.09
N SER A 132 11.31 10.03 -8.85
CA SER A 132 12.04 10.40 -7.63
C SER A 132 11.16 10.45 -6.38
N LEU A 133 9.83 10.29 -6.50
CA LEU A 133 8.91 10.22 -5.37
C LEU A 133 8.38 8.81 -5.09
N GLY A 134 8.66 7.84 -5.97
CA GLY A 134 8.21 6.46 -5.81
C GLY A 134 8.13 5.71 -7.14
N VAL A 135 7.19 4.77 -7.24
CA VAL A 135 7.07 3.83 -8.36
C VAL A 135 6.15 4.35 -9.47
N PRO A 136 6.65 4.56 -10.70
CA PRO A 136 5.86 5.08 -11.83
C PRO A 136 5.04 3.98 -12.51
N ILE A 137 4.16 3.36 -11.72
CA ILE A 137 3.21 2.33 -12.15
C ILE A 137 1.91 2.97 -12.64
N THR A 138 1.12 2.26 -13.43
CA THR A 138 -0.28 2.62 -13.75
C THR A 138 -1.23 1.73 -12.99
N PHE A 139 -2.47 2.16 -12.75
CA PHE A 139 -3.47 1.31 -12.08
C PHE A 139 -3.65 -0.04 -12.78
N ALA A 140 -3.71 -0.04 -14.12
CA ALA A 140 -3.86 -1.26 -14.91
C ALA A 140 -2.74 -2.30 -14.73
N GLU A 141 -1.58 -1.90 -14.19
CA GLU A 141 -0.51 -2.84 -13.89
C GLU A 141 -0.68 -3.55 -12.56
N ILE A 142 -1.52 -3.04 -11.67
CA ILE A 142 -1.73 -3.62 -10.32
C ILE A 142 -3.19 -3.90 -10.02
N GLU A 143 -4.08 -3.79 -11.00
CA GLU A 143 -5.53 -3.99 -10.82
C GLU A 143 -5.90 -5.35 -10.22
N ASN A 144 -5.03 -6.37 -10.36
CA ASN A 144 -5.22 -7.71 -9.79
C ASN A 144 -4.69 -7.88 -8.36
N VAL A 145 -4.06 -6.87 -7.74
CA VAL A 145 -3.58 -7.01 -6.35
C VAL A 145 -4.69 -6.68 -5.36
N ALA A 146 -4.72 -7.42 -4.25
CA ALA A 146 -5.74 -7.21 -3.21
C ALA A 146 -5.38 -6.05 -2.27
N SER A 147 -4.08 -5.76 -2.13
CA SER A 147 -3.59 -4.76 -1.18
C SER A 147 -2.32 -4.07 -1.68
N LEU A 148 -2.24 -2.75 -1.48
CA LEU A 148 -1.07 -1.92 -1.76
C LEU A 148 -0.59 -1.25 -0.47
N CYS A 149 0.69 -1.48 -0.14
CA CYS A 149 1.39 -0.85 0.96
C CYS A 149 2.50 0.08 0.47
N GLU A 150 2.31 1.38 0.69
CA GLU A 150 3.31 2.39 0.46
C GLU A 150 4.21 2.52 1.69
N ILE A 151 5.46 2.10 1.55
CA ILE A 151 6.48 2.28 2.57
C ILE A 151 7.01 3.69 2.42
N VAL A 152 6.81 4.53 3.43
CA VAL A 152 7.31 5.92 3.48
C VAL A 152 8.80 5.90 3.81
N ALA A 153 9.56 5.33 2.88
CA ALA A 153 11.02 5.25 2.86
C ALA A 153 11.43 5.14 1.40
N MET A 154 12.35 6.00 0.94
CA MET A 154 12.92 5.90 -0.40
C MET A 154 14.39 6.30 -0.43
N ARG A 155 14.77 7.39 0.26
CA ARG A 155 16.15 7.80 0.53
C ARG A 155 16.21 8.58 1.85
N GLU A 156 17.37 8.63 2.49
CA GLU A 156 17.58 9.36 3.76
C GLU A 156 17.27 10.87 3.68
N ASP A 157 17.30 11.45 2.48
CA ASP A 157 17.12 12.88 2.20
C ASP A 157 15.74 13.26 1.66
N LEU A 158 14.85 12.29 1.45
CA LEU A 158 13.53 12.53 0.86
C LEU A 158 12.48 11.61 1.49
N VAL A 159 11.59 12.21 2.27
CA VAL A 159 10.35 11.57 2.72
C VAL A 159 9.31 11.75 1.60
N PRO A 160 8.96 10.69 0.84
CA PRO A 160 8.00 10.81 -0.24
C PRO A 160 6.58 11.01 0.29
N ASP A 161 5.82 11.89 -0.34
CA ASP A 161 4.38 11.98 -0.12
C ASP A 161 3.70 10.73 -0.70
N VAL A 162 2.78 10.15 0.06
CA VAL A 162 1.96 9.01 -0.38
C VAL A 162 0.98 9.38 -1.51
N SER A 163 0.36 8.38 -2.15
CA SER A 163 -0.56 8.53 -3.29
C SER A 163 -1.91 9.17 -2.98
N MET A 164 -2.21 9.40 -1.70
CA MET A 164 -3.50 9.98 -1.26
C MET A 164 -3.83 11.29 -1.99
N GLY A 165 -5.07 11.42 -2.48
CA GLY A 165 -5.55 12.59 -3.20
C GLY A 165 -5.18 12.64 -4.69
N THR A 166 -4.75 11.52 -5.29
CA THR A 166 -4.45 11.42 -6.74
C THR A 166 -5.55 10.70 -7.52
N HIS A 167 -5.53 10.84 -8.85
CA HIS A 167 -6.39 10.02 -9.74
C HIS A 167 -6.13 8.52 -9.52
N PHE A 168 -4.85 8.14 -9.44
CA PHE A 168 -4.43 6.77 -9.13
C PHE A 168 -5.08 6.26 -7.83
N PHE A 169 -5.04 7.06 -6.78
CA PHE A 169 -5.67 6.71 -5.50
C PHE A 169 -7.20 6.56 -5.61
N SER A 170 -7.85 7.36 -6.45
CA SER A 170 -9.28 7.22 -6.70
C SER A 170 -9.62 5.86 -7.32
N GLU A 171 -8.78 5.38 -8.26
CA GLU A 171 -8.93 4.06 -8.88
C GLU A 171 -8.74 2.94 -7.86
N LEU A 172 -7.78 3.07 -6.93
CA LEU A 172 -7.59 2.10 -5.83
C LEU A 172 -8.86 1.96 -4.98
N VAL A 173 -9.47 3.09 -4.61
CA VAL A 173 -10.68 3.12 -3.78
C VAL A 173 -11.88 2.54 -4.55
N GLU A 174 -12.02 2.89 -5.83
CA GLU A 174 -13.12 2.40 -6.68
C GLU A 174 -13.08 0.88 -6.87
N MET A 175 -11.88 0.31 -7.00
CA MET A 175 -11.66 -1.12 -7.17
C MET A 175 -11.55 -1.90 -5.86
N GLU A 176 -11.90 -1.26 -4.73
CA GLU A 176 -11.93 -1.85 -3.40
C GLU A 176 -10.58 -2.51 -2.97
N MET A 177 -9.47 -2.00 -3.52
CA MET A 177 -8.12 -2.41 -3.14
C MET A 177 -7.79 -1.84 -1.76
N LEU A 178 -7.29 -2.69 -0.86
CA LEU A 178 -6.86 -2.22 0.46
C LEU A 178 -5.58 -1.39 0.31
N TYR A 179 -5.65 -0.13 0.71
CA TYR A 179 -4.53 0.78 0.68
C TYR A 179 -4.01 1.01 2.11
N LEU A 180 -2.70 0.95 2.29
CA LEU A 180 -2.05 1.31 3.54
C LEU A 180 -0.74 2.06 3.29
N ALA A 181 -0.43 2.98 4.19
CA ALA A 181 0.87 3.60 4.31
C ALA A 181 1.57 3.08 5.56
N LEU A 182 2.83 2.70 5.42
CA LEU A 182 3.68 2.24 6.50
C LEU A 182 4.82 3.24 6.70
N PHE A 183 4.98 3.71 7.93
CA PHE A 183 6.03 4.67 8.31
C PHE A 183 7.05 3.96 9.18
N PRO A 184 8.20 3.53 8.63
CA PRO A 184 9.17 2.71 9.39
C PRO A 184 9.72 3.41 10.65
N GLU A 185 9.70 4.75 10.68
CA GLU A 185 10.17 5.54 11.82
C GLU A 185 9.16 5.61 12.99
N LYS A 186 7.89 5.23 12.76
CA LYS A 186 6.91 5.22 13.85
C LYS A 186 7.19 4.05 14.81
N PRO A 187 7.19 4.26 16.13
CA PRO A 187 7.48 3.21 17.11
C PRO A 187 6.54 2.00 17.09
N ASP A 188 5.32 2.18 16.59
CA ASP A 188 4.28 1.15 16.50
C ASP A 188 4.23 0.46 15.12
N SER A 189 5.13 0.83 14.21
CA SER A 189 5.26 0.22 12.90
C SER A 189 6.31 -0.87 12.91
N LEU A 190 6.02 -1.97 12.20
CA LEU A 190 6.93 -3.10 12.07
C LEU A 190 6.92 -3.58 10.63
N ILE A 191 8.11 -3.90 10.11
CA ILE A 191 8.29 -4.70 8.90
C ILE A 191 9.31 -5.80 9.20
N ALA A 192 8.94 -7.05 8.96
CA ALA A 192 9.82 -8.19 9.18
C ALA A 192 10.93 -8.22 8.12
N ALA A 193 11.97 -7.41 8.34
CA ALA A 193 13.09 -7.24 7.42
C ALA A 193 13.69 -8.59 6.99
N ARG A 194 13.86 -9.53 7.92
CA ARG A 194 14.35 -10.87 7.62
C ARG A 194 13.49 -11.61 6.60
N PHE A 195 12.17 -11.58 6.74
CA PHE A 195 11.25 -12.23 5.79
C PHE A 195 11.35 -11.56 4.41
N PHE A 196 11.19 -10.23 4.35
CA PHE A 196 11.12 -9.51 3.08
C PHE A 196 12.46 -9.35 2.36
N LEU A 197 13.59 -9.30 3.08
CA LEU A 197 14.93 -9.03 2.52
C LEU A 197 15.81 -10.28 2.43
N GLU A 198 15.60 -11.28 3.28
CA GLU A 198 16.45 -12.48 3.32
C GLU A 198 15.71 -13.75 2.91
N GLY A 199 14.37 -13.72 2.84
CA GLY A 199 13.56 -14.83 2.37
C GLY A 199 13.90 -15.26 0.94
N PRO A 200 13.54 -16.49 0.56
CA PRO A 200 13.56 -16.95 -0.83
C PRO A 200 12.90 -15.93 -1.77
N ASN A 201 13.43 -15.84 -2.99
CA ASN A 201 12.88 -14.96 -4.01
C ASN A 201 12.42 -15.77 -5.21
N HIS A 202 11.11 -15.98 -5.31
CA HIS A 202 10.44 -16.71 -6.38
C HIS A 202 10.28 -15.90 -7.69
N LEU A 203 10.86 -14.70 -7.76
CA LEU A 203 10.72 -13.80 -8.91
C LEU A 203 11.16 -14.47 -10.22
N VAL A 204 12.31 -15.16 -10.22
CA VAL A 204 12.89 -15.74 -11.43
C VAL A 204 12.06 -16.93 -11.92
N GLU A 205 11.46 -17.67 -11.00
CA GLU A 205 10.57 -18.80 -11.30
C GLU A 205 9.26 -18.32 -11.93
N ALA A 206 8.69 -17.24 -11.38
CA ALA A 206 7.44 -16.65 -11.88
C ALA A 206 7.65 -15.80 -13.15
N LEU A 207 8.78 -15.10 -13.28
CA LEU A 207 9.07 -14.17 -14.36
C LEU A 207 10.58 -14.16 -14.69
N PRO A 208 11.07 -15.12 -15.51
CA PRO A 208 12.50 -15.28 -15.79
C PRO A 208 13.20 -14.03 -16.33
N GLU A 209 12.51 -13.22 -17.14
CA GLU A 209 13.02 -11.97 -17.69
C GLU A 209 13.30 -10.87 -16.63
N ALA A 210 12.75 -11.01 -15.43
CA ALA A 210 12.98 -10.11 -14.31
C ALA A 210 14.23 -10.46 -13.49
N ALA A 211 14.97 -11.53 -13.83
CA ALA A 211 16.15 -11.97 -13.09
C ALA A 211 17.20 -10.86 -12.79
N PRO A 212 17.50 -9.92 -13.70
CA PRO A 212 18.42 -8.82 -13.38
C PRO A 212 17.94 -7.91 -12.22
N TYR A 213 16.64 -7.93 -11.91
CA TYR A 213 16.01 -7.11 -10.87
C TYR A 213 15.69 -7.90 -9.59
N ALA A 214 16.15 -9.13 -9.43
CA ALA A 214 15.93 -9.94 -8.23
C ALA A 214 16.53 -9.33 -6.94
N HIS A 215 17.44 -8.35 -7.09
CA HIS A 215 17.97 -7.56 -5.98
C HIS A 215 17.00 -6.45 -5.51
N VAL A 216 16.04 -6.06 -6.37
CA VAL A 216 15.08 -4.96 -6.14
C VAL A 216 13.67 -5.49 -5.89
N ILE A 217 13.21 -6.43 -6.72
CA ILE A 217 11.88 -7.02 -6.65
C ILE A 217 12.00 -8.39 -6.01
N ARG A 218 11.17 -8.65 -5.00
CA ARG A 218 11.07 -9.93 -4.34
C ARG A 218 9.65 -10.44 -4.44
N TYR A 219 9.52 -11.70 -4.83
CA TYR A 219 8.26 -12.41 -4.89
C TYR A 219 8.30 -13.54 -3.87
N LEU A 220 7.45 -13.46 -2.84
CA LEU A 220 7.50 -14.34 -1.68
C LEU A 220 6.15 -14.99 -1.42
N THR A 221 6.16 -16.09 -0.67
CA THR A 221 4.99 -16.80 -0.19
C THR A 221 5.01 -16.90 1.34
N PRO A 222 3.87 -17.09 2.02
CA PRO A 222 3.87 -17.33 3.45
C PRO A 222 4.74 -18.52 3.89
N GLU A 223 4.88 -19.56 3.06
CA GLU A 223 5.68 -20.76 3.38
C GLU A 223 7.18 -20.46 3.52
N ASP A 224 7.64 -19.30 3.05
CA ASP A 224 9.01 -18.81 3.22
C ASP A 224 9.35 -18.49 4.67
N ALA A 225 8.33 -18.23 5.50
CA ALA A 225 8.51 -18.04 6.94
C ALA A 225 8.69 -19.39 7.66
N ALA A 226 7.88 -20.39 7.30
CA ALA A 226 7.98 -21.77 7.77
C ALA A 226 7.17 -22.70 6.86
N PRO A 227 7.54 -23.98 6.70
CA PRO A 227 6.78 -24.94 5.91
C PRO A 227 5.31 -25.03 6.33
N GLY A 228 4.39 -24.84 5.38
CA GLY A 228 2.94 -24.86 5.62
C GLY A 228 2.37 -23.63 6.34
N ALA A 229 3.20 -22.60 6.57
CA ALA A 229 2.75 -21.33 7.12
C ALA A 229 1.71 -20.66 6.20
N ARG A 230 0.77 -19.95 6.82
CA ARG A 230 -0.20 -19.09 6.16
C ARG A 230 -0.07 -17.70 6.71
N ALA A 231 -0.24 -16.69 5.86
CA ALA A 231 -0.26 -15.31 6.30
C ALA A 231 -1.70 -14.80 6.30
N HIS A 232 -2.01 -13.96 7.27
CA HIS A 232 -3.32 -13.36 7.46
C HIS A 232 -3.18 -11.86 7.70
N ILE A 233 -4.08 -11.06 7.15
CA ILE A 233 -4.19 -9.63 7.44
C ILE A 233 -5.40 -9.33 8.32
N TYR A 234 -5.24 -8.31 9.14
CA TYR A 234 -6.32 -7.60 9.79
C TYR A 234 -6.19 -6.13 9.44
N ALA A 235 -7.23 -5.55 8.84
CA ALA A 235 -7.27 -4.14 8.48
C ALA A 235 -8.53 -3.49 9.06
N ASP A 236 -8.32 -2.49 9.92
CA ASP A 236 -9.37 -1.64 10.47
C ASP A 236 -9.12 -0.17 10.03
N PRO A 237 -9.72 0.26 8.90
CA PRO A 237 -9.64 1.64 8.43
C PRO A 237 -10.32 2.64 9.38
N ILE A 238 -11.18 2.22 10.31
CA ILE A 238 -11.83 3.12 11.25
C ILE A 238 -10.87 3.45 12.41
N LYS A 239 -10.25 2.42 12.99
CA LYS A 239 -9.23 2.58 14.05
C LYS A 239 -7.85 2.93 13.50
N GLN A 240 -7.66 2.89 12.17
CA GLN A 240 -6.37 3.06 11.50
C GLN A 240 -5.34 2.05 12.02
N GLN A 241 -5.73 0.77 12.09
CA GLN A 241 -4.86 -0.32 12.53
C GLN A 241 -4.73 -1.40 11.45
N PHE A 242 -3.49 -1.79 11.17
CA PHE A 242 -3.17 -2.88 10.25
C PHE A 242 -2.18 -3.85 10.90
N LEU A 243 -2.41 -5.13 10.68
CA LEU A 243 -1.52 -6.21 11.07
C LEU A 243 -1.51 -7.29 9.99
N CYS A 244 -0.31 -7.74 9.62
CA CYS A 244 -0.10 -8.95 8.83
C CYS A 244 0.79 -9.89 9.63
N PHE A 245 0.37 -11.14 9.80
CA PHE A 245 1.09 -12.11 10.61
C PHE A 245 0.97 -13.53 10.05
N ILE A 246 1.90 -14.39 10.43
CA ILE A 246 1.86 -15.83 10.15
C ILE A 246 0.92 -16.51 11.14
N GLU A 247 -0.03 -17.31 10.66
CA GLU A 247 -0.97 -18.11 11.47
C GLU A 247 -0.27 -19.22 12.27
N SER A 248 -0.95 -19.70 13.33
CA SER A 248 -0.41 -20.76 14.18
C SER A 248 -0.68 -22.07 13.45
N VAL A 249 0.35 -22.87 13.20
CA VAL A 249 0.18 -24.25 12.71
C VAL A 249 -0.36 -25.13 13.82
#